data_AF-A0A966KUR6-F1
#
_entry.id   AF-A0A966KUR6-F1
#
_cell.length_a   1.000
_cell.length_b   1.000
_cell.length_c   1.000
_cell.angle_alpha   90.00
_cell.angle_beta   90.00
_cell.angle_gamma   90.00
#
_symmetry.space_group_name_H-M   'P 1'
#
loop_
_entity.id
_entity.type
_entity.pdbx_description
1 polymer ?
#
loop_
_entity_poly.entity_id
_entity_poly.type
_entity_poly.pdbx_seq_one_letter_code
_entity_poly.pdbx_strand_id
1 'polypeptide(L)' 'AYGHIALGVPDAYAACEKIKAAGGNVTREAGPVKGGSTVIAFVTDPDGYKIELIQRPESV' A
#
# COMPACT_ATOMS: atom_id res chain seq x y z
N ALA A 1 1.92 -14.71 -15.57
CA ALA A 1 1.05 -14.62 -14.37
C ALA A 1 1.01 -13.16 -13.92
N TYR A 2 -0.12 -12.72 -13.36
CA TYR A 2 -0.26 -11.38 -12.79
C TYR A 2 0.32 -11.33 -11.37
N GLY A 3 0.99 -10.23 -11.01
CA GLY A 3 1.57 -10.00 -9.68
C GLY A 3 0.68 -9.13 -8.80
N HIS A 4 0.62 -7.84 -9.11
CA HIS A 4 -0.17 -6.80 -8.44
C HIS A 4 -0.14 -5.51 -9.27
N ILE A 5 -0.96 -4.53 -8.90
CA ILE A 5 -0.87 -3.14 -9.38
C ILE A 5 -0.24 -2.28 -8.28
N ALA A 6 0.57 -1.29 -8.66
CA ALA A 6 1.19 -0.35 -7.73
C ALA A 6 0.56 1.04 -7.85
N LEU A 7 0.21 1.65 -6.72
CA LEU A 7 -0.32 3.00 -6.62
C LEU A 7 0.59 3.86 -5.76
N GLY A 8 0.99 5.02 -6.29
CA GLY A 8 1.70 6.04 -5.52
C GLY A 8 0.74 6.76 -4.58
N VAL A 9 1.09 6.86 -3.30
CA VAL A 9 0.30 7.56 -2.28
C VAL A 9 1.19 8.54 -1.51
N PRO A 10 0.65 9.68 -1.04
CA PRO A 10 1.43 10.66 -0.28
C PRO A 10 1.89 10.09 1.07
N ASP A 11 1.05 9.28 1.71
CA ASP A 11 1.32 8.65 3.00
C ASP A 11 0.72 7.23 3.02
N ALA A 12 1.59 6.22 3.07
CA ALA A 12 1.16 4.82 3.05
C ALA A 12 0.58 4.36 4.39
N TYR A 13 1.01 4.95 5.52
CA TYR A 13 0.49 4.63 6.85
C TYR A 13 -0.96 5.09 6.96
N ALA A 14 -1.23 6.35 6.63
CA ALA A 14 -2.57 6.92 6.64
C ALA A 14 -3.50 6.21 5.65
N ALA A 15 -2.99 5.79 4.49
CA ALA A 15 -3.77 4.99 3.54
C ALA A 15 -4.17 3.63 4.13
N CYS A 16 -3.22 2.90 4.75
CA CYS A 16 -3.52 1.63 5.43
C CYS A 16 -4.59 1.79 6.53
N GLU A 17 -4.47 2.81 7.38
CA GLU A 17 -5.45 3.04 8.45
C GLU A 17 -6.85 3.34 7.90
N LYS A 18 -6.95 4.16 6.85
CA LYS A 18 -8.23 4.43 6.16
C LYS A 18 -8.84 3.15 5.57
N ILE A 19 -8.01 2.31 4.95
CA ILE A 19 -8.45 1.04 4.36
C ILE A 19 -8.98 0.09 5.44
N LYS A 20 -8.25 -0.08 6.55
CA LYS A 20 -8.71 -0.90 7.69
C LYS A 20 -10.01 -0.36 8.28
N ALA A 21 -10.11 0.95 8.48
CA ALA A 21 -11.32 1.60 9.01
C ALA A 21 -12.54 1.41 8.08
N ALA A 22 -12.32 1.30 6.77
CA ALA A 22 -13.34 0.99 5.79
C ALA A 22 -13.65 -0.52 5.65
N GLY A 23 -13.06 -1.38 6.48
CA GLY A 23 -13.22 -2.84 6.42
C GLY A 23 -12.39 -3.54 5.35
N GLY A 24 -11.41 -2.85 4.76
CA GLY A 24 -10.51 -3.40 3.75
C GLY A 24 -9.39 -4.26 4.34
N ASN A 25 -8.82 -5.12 3.50
CA ASN A 25 -7.81 -6.09 3.92
C ASN A 25 -6.38 -5.58 3.65
N VAL A 26 -5.63 -5.30 4.72
CA VAL A 26 -4.20 -4.96 4.66
C VAL A 26 -3.39 -6.25 4.88
N THR A 27 -2.76 -6.76 3.82
CA THR A 27 -1.98 -8.02 3.87
C THR A 27 -0.52 -7.82 4.25
N ARG A 28 0.00 -6.61 4.09
CA ARG A 28 1.28 -6.17 4.65
C ARG A 28 1.19 -4.72 5.06
N GLU A 29 1.47 -4.45 6.34
CA GLU A 29 1.42 -3.10 6.88
C GLU A 29 2.47 -2.18 6.23
N ALA A 30 2.18 -0.88 6.28
CA ALA A 30 3.09 0.14 5.78
C ALA A 30 4.44 0.09 6.51
N GLY A 31 5.50 -0.05 5.75
CA GLY A 31 6.86 -0.05 6.28
C GLY A 31 7.92 0.01 5.19
N PRO A 32 9.17 0.37 5.54
CA PRO A 32 10.25 0.43 4.59
C PRO A 32 10.49 -0.92 3.92
N VAL A 33 10.83 -0.89 2.62
CA VAL A 33 11.30 -2.08 1.91
C VAL A 33 12.62 -2.59 2.52
N LYS A 34 12.83 -3.90 2.47
CA LYS A 34 14.09 -4.49 2.92
C LYS A 34 15.24 -3.99 2.03
N GLY A 35 16.16 -3.23 2.61
CA GLY A 35 17.31 -2.65 1.91
C GLY A 35 17.07 -1.28 1.27
N GLY A 36 15.97 -0.60 1.58
CA GLY A 36 15.71 0.76 1.12
C GLY A 36 14.89 1.58 2.12
N SER A 37 14.63 2.84 1.79
CA SER A 37 13.87 3.78 2.65
C SER A 37 12.43 4.01 2.16
N THR A 38 12.08 3.48 0.98
CA THR A 38 10.73 3.60 0.43
C THR A 38 9.75 2.82 1.27
N VAL A 39 8.74 3.50 1.80
CA VAL A 39 7.65 2.87 2.56
C VAL A 39 6.65 2.28 1.58
N ILE A 40 6.32 1.01 1.77
CA ILE A 40 5.28 0.32 1.00
C ILE A 40 4.32 -0.45 1.89
N ALA A 41 3.12 -0.68 1.40
CA ALA A 41 2.13 -1.58 1.99
C ALA A 41 1.48 -2.46 0.93
N PHE A 42 0.89 -3.58 1.34
CA PHE A 42 0.03 -4.38 0.46
C PHE A 42 -1.38 -4.45 1.02
N VAL A 43 -2.35 -4.26 0.12
CA VAL A 43 -3.77 -4.45 0.39
C VAL A 43 -4.36 -5.40 -0.65
N THR A 44 -5.53 -5.95 -0.33
CA THR A 44 -6.26 -6.85 -1.22
C THR A 44 -7.70 -6.39 -1.31
N ASP A 45 -8.19 -6.26 -2.54
CA ASP A 45 -9.57 -5.91 -2.80
C ASP A 45 -10.49 -7.15 -2.66
N PRO A 46 -11.82 -6.97 -2.67
CA PRO A 46 -12.77 -8.07 -2.52
C PRO A 46 -12.66 -9.20 -3.55
N ASP A 47 -12.19 -8.92 -4.77
CA ASP A 47 -11.96 -9.90 -5.84
C ASP A 47 -10.61 -10.64 -5.68
N GLY A 48 -9.79 -10.25 -4.70
CA GLY A 48 -8.54 -10.92 -4.37
C GLY A 48 -7.31 -10.40 -5.11
N TYR A 49 -7.40 -9.28 -5.85
CA TYR A 49 -6.21 -8.67 -6.45
C TYR A 49 -5.39 -7.93 -5.41
N LYS A 50 -4.07 -8.05 -5.55
CA LYS A 50 -3.11 -7.37 -4.69
C LYS A 50 -2.85 -5.98 -5.24
N ILE A 51 -2.85 -5.00 -4.34
CA ILE A 51 -2.45 -3.62 -4.62
C ILE A 51 -1.27 -3.28 -3.71
N GLU A 52 -0.17 -2.83 -4.32
CA GLU A 52 0.98 -2.25 -3.61
C GLU A 52 0.78 -0.74 -3.47
N LEU A 53 0.79 -0.23 -2.25
CA LEU A 53 0.81 1.20 -1.98
C LEU A 53 2.25 1.62 -1.80
N ILE A 54 2.72 2.57 -2.60
CA ILE A 54 4.09 3.09 -2.53
C ILE A 54 4.04 4.52 -2.05
N GLN A 55 4.65 4.80 -0.90
CA GLN A 55 4.75 6.17 -0.43
C GLN A 55 5.67 6.96 -1.35
N ARG A 56 5.12 8.02 -1.95
CA ARG A 56 5.87 8.99 -2.74
C ARG A 56 5.56 10.38 -2.20
N PRO A 57 6.57 11.21 -1.92
CA PRO A 57 6.31 12.61 -1.64
C PRO A 57 5.54 13.20 -2.83
N GLU A 58 4.51 14.00 -2.56
CA GLU A 58 3.88 14.78 -3.62
C GLU A 58 4.98 15.58 -4.31
N SER A 59 5.09 15.43 -5.62
CA SER A 59 5.94 16.30 -6.40
C SER A 59 5.28 17.66 -6.37
N VAL A 60 5.79 18.55 -5.51
CA VAL A 60 5.49 19.97 -5.53
C VAL A 60 5.80 20.58 -6.89
#